data_AF-A0A6A3CGR0-F1
#
_entry.id   AF-A0A6A3CGR0-F1
#
_cell.length_a   1.000
_cell.length_b   1.000
_cell.length_c   1.000
_cell.angle_alpha   90.00
_cell.angle_beta   90.00
_cell.angle_gamma   90.00
#
_symmetry.space_group_name_H-M   'P 1'
#
loop_
_entity.id
_entity.type
_entity.pdbx_description
1 polymer ?
#
loop_
_entity_poly.entity_id
_entity_poly.type
_entity_poly.pdbx_seq_one_letter_code
_entity_poly.pdbx_strand_id
1 'polypeptide(L)'
;MASTLLLALVFVIDLIAFALAVAAEQRRSTATVGNDGKESYCVYDEDIATGLGVGSFLFLLLSQLLIMVASRCLCCGKAMRPSGSRAWAVVLFITCWVFFFIAEACLLAGSVRNAYHTKYKNLLNDPPSCATLRKGVFGAGAAFVFLTAIVSQLYYVSYSKADEATVNYGKDTGLRMGNR
;
A
#
# COMPACT_ATOMS: atom_id res chain seq x y z
N MET A 1 -15.08 6.87 -18.74
CA MET A 1 -15.29 7.67 -17.52
C MET A 1 -14.57 7.03 -16.38
N ALA A 2 -13.67 7.77 -15.74
CA ALA A 2 -13.12 7.34 -14.46
C ALA A 2 -14.30 7.15 -13.51
N SER A 3 -14.41 5.97 -12.89
CA SER A 3 -15.41 5.79 -11.84
C SER A 3 -14.99 6.64 -10.65
N THR A 4 -15.62 7.80 -10.49
CA THR A 4 -15.39 8.71 -9.35
C THR A 4 -15.64 7.99 -8.03
N LEU A 5 -16.62 7.08 -8.01
CA LEU A 5 -16.88 6.19 -6.89
C LEU A 5 -15.67 5.28 -6.57
N LEU A 6 -15.06 4.67 -7.59
CA LEU A 6 -13.88 3.82 -7.37
C LEU A 6 -12.68 4.63 -6.87
N LEU A 7 -12.44 5.80 -7.46
CA LEU A 7 -11.38 6.72 -7.00
C LEU A 7 -11.57 7.12 -5.54
N ALA A 8 -12.79 7.50 -5.15
CA ALA A 8 -13.10 7.87 -3.78
C ALA A 8 -12.95 6.67 -2.83
N LEU A 9 -13.41 5.49 -3.21
CA LEU A 9 -13.29 4.27 -2.41
C LEU A 9 -11.82 3.90 -2.19
N VAL A 10 -11.04 3.84 -3.26
CA VAL A 10 -9.59 3.53 -3.23
C VAL A 10 -8.86 4.56 -2.37
N PHE A 11 -9.16 5.85 -2.53
CA PHE A 11 -8.56 6.91 -1.71
C PHE A 11 -8.84 6.73 -0.23
N VAL A 12 -10.09 6.42 0.15
CA VAL A 12 -10.44 6.17 1.55
C VAL A 12 -9.71 4.95 2.10
N ILE A 13 -9.61 3.86 1.32
CA ILE A 13 -8.86 2.66 1.70
C ILE A 13 -7.37 2.98 1.92
N ASP A 14 -6.75 3.71 0.98
CA ASP A 14 -5.35 4.11 1.07
C ASP A 14 -5.07 5.02 2.27
N LEU A 15 -5.99 5.94 2.59
CA LEU A 15 -5.90 6.78 3.79
C LEU A 15 -5.97 5.96 5.07
N ILE A 16 -6.85 4.96 5.13
CA ILE A 16 -6.93 4.03 6.26
C ILE A 16 -5.63 3.23 6.37
N ALA A 17 -5.12 2.69 5.26
CA ALA A 17 -3.88 1.94 5.25
C ALA A 17 -2.69 2.80 5.73
N PHE A 18 -2.60 4.05 5.27
CA PHE A 18 -1.59 5.00 5.72
C PHE A 18 -1.72 5.33 7.21
N ALA A 19 -2.93 5.62 7.67
CA ALA A 19 -3.19 5.89 9.09
C ALA A 19 -2.81 4.70 9.97
N LEU A 20 -3.11 3.46 9.54
CA LEU A 20 -2.70 2.24 10.23
C LEU A 20 -1.18 2.04 10.24
N ALA A 21 -0.49 2.33 9.13
CA ALA A 21 0.98 2.28 9.06
C ALA A 21 1.62 3.30 10.00
N VAL A 22 1.11 4.54 10.03
CA VAL A 22 1.57 5.58 10.96
C VAL A 22 1.25 5.20 12.39
N ALA A 23 0.05 4.71 12.67
CA ALA A 23 -0.33 4.23 13.98
C ALA A 23 0.57 3.08 14.45
N ALA A 24 0.96 2.16 13.56
CA ALA A 24 1.91 1.09 13.86
C ALA A 24 3.32 1.63 14.19
N GLU A 25 3.81 2.66 13.49
CA GLU A 25 5.09 3.32 13.84
C GLU A 25 4.99 4.11 15.15
N GLN A 26 3.85 4.73 15.45
CA GLN A 26 3.63 5.48 16.70
C GLN A 26 3.43 4.56 17.92
N ARG A 27 2.72 3.44 17.76
CA ARG A 27 2.49 2.40 18.78
C ARG A 27 3.64 1.41 18.90
N ARG A 28 4.72 1.61 18.15
CA ARG A 28 5.89 0.75 18.13
C ARG A 28 6.36 0.48 19.56
N SER A 29 6.21 -0.76 20.02
CA SER A 29 6.86 -1.39 21.19
C SER A 29 7.60 -0.40 22.10
N THR A 30 6.88 0.55 22.68
CA THR A 30 7.39 1.39 23.76
C THR A 30 7.25 0.53 24.98
N ALA A 31 8.36 -0.13 25.35
CA ALA A 31 8.43 -0.85 26.60
C ALA A 31 8.10 0.13 27.73
N THR A 32 6.96 -0.09 28.38
CA THR A 32 6.66 0.64 29.62
C THR A 32 7.32 -0.13 30.75
N VAL A 33 8.06 0.59 31.62
CA VAL A 33 8.74 -0.05 32.75
C VAL A 33 7.70 -0.28 33.84
N GLY A 34 7.26 -1.52 34.01
CA GLY A 34 6.50 -1.95 35.17
C GLY A 34 7.44 -2.12 36.35
N ASN A 35 7.05 -1.60 37.52
CA ASN A 35 7.85 -1.70 38.74
C ASN A 35 7.05 -2.47 39.78
N ASP A 36 7.49 -3.68 40.13
CA ASP A 36 6.88 -4.51 41.18
C ASP A 36 7.65 -4.43 42.50
N GLY A 37 8.42 -3.36 42.70
CA GLY A 37 9.12 -3.07 43.96
C GLY A 37 10.33 -3.96 44.27
N LYS A 38 10.58 -5.03 43.49
CA LYS A 38 11.79 -5.87 43.60
C LYS A 38 12.60 -5.96 42.31
N GLU A 39 11.95 -5.88 41.14
CA GLU A 39 12.62 -5.78 39.84
C GLU A 39 11.81 -4.94 38.83
N SER A 40 12.51 -4.28 37.92
CA SER A 40 11.96 -3.50 36.82
C SER A 40 11.76 -4.41 35.61
N TYR A 41 10.51 -4.66 35.18
CA TYR A 41 10.22 -5.48 34.00
C TYR A 41 9.69 -4.61 32.85
N CYS A 42 10.10 -4.92 31.62
CA CYS A 42 9.62 -4.23 30.42
C CYS A 42 8.25 -4.84 30.03
N VAL A 43 7.16 -4.08 30.09
CA VAL A 43 5.86 -4.48 29.52
C VAL A 43 5.80 -4.04 28.07
N TYR A 44 5.57 -5.00 27.17
CA TYR A 44 5.54 -4.79 25.74
C TYR A 44 4.12 -4.92 25.17
N ASP A 45 3.63 -3.89 24.47
CA ASP A 45 2.38 -3.92 23.68
C ASP A 45 2.63 -4.55 22.29
N GLU A 46 2.78 -5.87 22.25
CA GLU A 46 3.11 -6.62 21.02
C GLU A 46 1.94 -6.78 20.06
N ASP A 47 0.75 -7.03 20.61
CA ASP A 47 -0.42 -7.44 19.82
C ASP A 47 -0.98 -6.29 19.00
N ILE A 48 -0.92 -5.07 19.53
CA ILE A 48 -1.56 -3.90 18.92
C ILE A 48 -0.74 -3.38 17.74
N ALA A 49 0.57 -3.21 17.89
CA ALA A 49 1.42 -2.69 16.81
C ALA A 49 1.53 -3.67 15.64
N THR A 50 1.63 -4.98 15.93
CA THR A 50 1.64 -6.04 14.91
C THR A 50 0.30 -6.11 14.17
N GLY A 51 -0.82 -6.04 14.90
CA GLY A 51 -2.15 -6.00 14.32
C GLY A 51 -2.39 -4.80 13.41
N LEU A 52 -1.92 -3.61 13.80
CA LEU A 52 -2.00 -2.39 12.97
C LEU A 52 -1.15 -2.49 11.70
N GLY A 53 0.06 -3.06 11.80
CA GLY A 53 0.94 -3.29 10.65
C GLY A 53 0.35 -4.28 9.63
N VAL A 54 -0.19 -5.40 10.11
CA VAL A 54 -0.90 -6.39 9.26
C VAL A 54 -2.19 -5.80 8.69
N GLY A 55 -2.92 -5.00 9.46
CA GLY A 55 -4.10 -4.28 8.97
C GLY A 55 -3.76 -3.35 7.82
N SER A 56 -2.70 -2.55 7.97
CA SER A 56 -2.20 -1.66 6.90
C SER A 56 -1.86 -2.44 5.63
N PHE A 57 -1.13 -3.56 5.76
CA PHE A 57 -0.83 -4.50 4.66
C PHE A 57 -2.12 -4.94 3.94
N LEU A 58 -3.12 -5.42 4.67
CA LEU A 58 -4.35 -5.93 4.07
C LEU A 58 -5.16 -4.85 3.33
N PHE A 59 -5.24 -3.63 3.88
CA PHE A 59 -5.93 -2.52 3.22
C PHE A 59 -5.20 -2.05 1.96
N LEU A 60 -3.87 -1.96 1.99
CA LEU A 60 -3.06 -1.66 0.80
C LEU A 60 -3.25 -2.72 -0.29
N LEU A 61 -3.18 -4.00 0.07
CA LEU A 61 -3.42 -5.10 -0.85
C LEU A 61 -4.82 -5.02 -1.47
N LEU A 62 -5.84 -4.72 -0.67
CA LEU A 62 -7.21 -4.54 -1.14
C LEU A 62 -7.31 -3.39 -2.16
N SER A 63 -6.71 -2.24 -1.87
CA SER A 63 -6.66 -1.09 -2.77
C SER A 63 -6.02 -1.47 -4.12
N GLN A 64 -4.86 -2.12 -4.06
CA GLN A 64 -4.15 -2.59 -5.25
C GLN A 64 -5.02 -3.55 -6.08
N LEU A 65 -5.65 -4.54 -5.45
CA LEU A 65 -6.53 -5.50 -6.13
C LEU A 65 -7.72 -4.82 -6.81
N LEU A 66 -8.38 -3.85 -6.16
CA LEU A 66 -9.51 -3.11 -6.74
C LEU A 66 -9.12 -2.37 -8.01
N ILE A 67 -7.97 -1.69 -8.00
CA ILE A 67 -7.45 -0.97 -9.18
C ILE A 67 -7.09 -1.96 -10.30
N MET A 68 -6.50 -3.10 -9.96
CA MET A 68 -6.13 -4.14 -10.92
C MET A 68 -7.35 -4.77 -11.60
N VAL A 69 -8.39 -5.10 -10.83
CA VAL A 69 -9.66 -5.64 -11.35
C VAL A 69 -10.34 -4.60 -12.23
N ALA A 70 -10.40 -3.34 -11.80
CA ALA A 70 -11.02 -2.26 -12.58
C ALA A 70 -10.27 -1.96 -13.88
N SER A 71 -8.93 -2.06 -13.87
CA SER A 71 -8.08 -1.86 -15.05
C SER A 71 -7.87 -3.12 -15.90
N ARG A 72 -8.50 -4.25 -15.53
CA ARG A 72 -8.35 -5.56 -16.20
C ARG A 72 -6.89 -5.97 -16.40
N CYS A 73 -6.06 -5.66 -15.41
CA CYS A 73 -4.63 -5.94 -15.35
C CYS A 73 -3.77 -5.40 -16.51
N LEU A 74 -4.28 -4.44 -17.32
CA LEU A 74 -3.70 -3.98 -18.60
C LEU A 74 -3.51 -5.08 -19.69
N CYS A 75 -3.27 -6.34 -19.30
CA CYS A 75 -3.09 -7.52 -20.16
C CYS A 75 -4.39 -8.01 -20.80
N CYS A 76 -5.53 -7.83 -20.12
CA CYS A 76 -6.85 -8.28 -20.60
C CYS A 76 -7.77 -7.12 -21.02
N GLY A 77 -7.21 -5.91 -21.13
CA GLY A 77 -7.90 -4.71 -21.57
C GLY A 77 -7.94 -4.58 -23.10
N LYS A 78 -8.80 -3.69 -23.61
CA LYS A 78 -8.81 -3.33 -25.04
C LYS A 78 -7.44 -2.74 -25.42
N ALA A 79 -6.95 -3.03 -26.63
CA ALA A 79 -5.68 -2.52 -27.11
C ALA A 79 -5.66 -0.98 -27.06
N MET A 80 -4.94 -0.43 -26.08
CA MET A 80 -4.78 1.02 -25.94
C MET A 80 -4.02 1.56 -27.14
N ARG A 81 -4.56 2.60 -27.78
CA ARG A 81 -3.98 3.22 -28.97
C ARG A 81 -2.55 3.72 -28.69
N PRO A 82 -1.63 3.61 -29.66
CA PRO A 82 -0.25 4.05 -29.47
C PRO A 82 -0.23 5.59 -29.35
N SER A 83 -0.13 6.10 -28.12
CA SER A 83 0.13 7.51 -27.82
C SER A 83 1.09 7.61 -26.63
N GLY A 84 1.75 8.75 -26.42
CA GLY A 84 2.63 8.98 -25.26
C GLY A 84 1.95 8.71 -23.91
N SER A 85 0.63 8.80 -23.85
CA SER A 85 -0.19 8.46 -22.67
C SER A 85 -0.13 6.97 -22.31
N ARG A 86 0.11 6.07 -23.28
CA ARG A 86 0.28 4.62 -23.03
C ARG A 86 1.60 4.32 -22.34
N ALA A 87 2.69 4.93 -22.79
CA ALA A 87 3.99 4.78 -22.15
C ALA A 87 3.92 5.26 -20.69
N TRP A 88 3.26 6.39 -20.44
CA TRP A 88 3.07 6.90 -19.09
C TRP A 88 2.18 5.98 -18.23
N ALA A 89 1.06 5.47 -18.76
CA ALA A 89 0.23 4.53 -18.00
C ALA A 89 0.99 3.26 -17.60
N VAL A 90 1.84 2.72 -18.48
CA VAL A 90 2.68 1.55 -18.20
C VAL A 90 3.78 1.87 -17.19
N VAL A 91 4.43 3.03 -17.29
CA VAL A 91 5.45 3.43 -16.32
C VAL A 91 4.84 3.66 -14.94
N LEU A 92 3.69 4.34 -14.85
CA LEU A 92 2.94 4.52 -13.59
C LEU A 92 2.50 3.17 -13.00
N PHE A 93 2.07 2.24 -13.85
CA PHE A 93 1.73 0.89 -13.43
C PHE A 93 2.92 0.15 -12.81
N ILE A 94 4.06 0.12 -13.50
CA ILE A 94 5.27 -0.53 -12.98
C ILE A 94 5.72 0.13 -11.68
N THR A 95 5.70 1.47 -11.64
CA THR A 95 6.11 2.25 -10.46
C THR A 95 5.19 1.97 -9.27
N CYS A 96 3.87 1.87 -9.50
CA CYS A 96 2.87 1.50 -8.50
C CYS A 96 3.17 0.12 -7.91
N TRP A 97 3.44 -0.88 -8.74
CA TRP A 97 3.80 -2.22 -8.29
C TRP A 97 5.10 -2.27 -7.50
N VAL A 98 6.12 -1.53 -7.93
CA VAL A 98 7.40 -1.44 -7.21
C VAL A 98 7.19 -0.84 -5.81
N PHE A 99 6.48 0.28 -5.70
CA PHE A 99 6.20 0.91 -4.41
C PHE A 99 5.34 0.02 -3.51
N PHE A 100 4.36 -0.67 -4.08
CA PHE A 100 3.53 -1.63 -3.36
C PHE A 100 4.38 -2.75 -2.76
N PHE A 101 5.23 -3.43 -3.53
CA PHE A 101 6.07 -4.51 -3.00
C PHE A 101 7.05 -4.03 -1.92
N ILE A 102 7.60 -2.83 -2.06
CA ILE A 102 8.48 -2.24 -1.04
C ILE A 102 7.69 -1.95 0.24
N ALA A 103 6.50 -1.35 0.13
CA ALA A 103 5.63 -1.09 1.27
C ALA A 103 5.30 -2.38 2.03
N GLU A 104 4.87 -3.43 1.32
CA GLU A 104 4.51 -4.71 1.93
C GLU A 104 5.71 -5.39 2.58
N ALA A 105 6.88 -5.38 1.93
CA ALA A 105 8.09 -5.92 2.52
C ALA A 105 8.48 -5.17 3.81
N CYS A 106 8.36 -3.84 3.83
CA CYS A 106 8.61 -3.03 5.02
C CYS A 106 7.60 -3.30 6.14
N LEU A 107 6.30 -3.38 5.84
CA LEU A 107 5.24 -3.63 6.83
C LEU A 107 5.31 -5.05 7.40
N LEU A 108 5.57 -6.05 6.56
CA LEU A 108 5.77 -7.43 6.99
C LEU A 108 7.05 -7.56 7.82
N ALA A 109 8.18 -7.03 7.35
CA ALA A 109 9.43 -7.07 8.11
C ALA A 109 9.33 -6.33 9.45
N GLY A 110 8.61 -5.19 9.48
CA GLY A 110 8.30 -4.45 10.69
C GLY A 110 7.50 -5.30 11.67
N SER A 111 6.37 -5.83 11.20
CA SER A 111 5.44 -6.66 12.00
C SER A 111 6.12 -7.92 12.54
N VAL A 112 6.86 -8.63 11.68
CA VAL A 112 7.57 -9.87 12.04
C VAL A 112 8.66 -9.60 13.08
N ARG A 113 9.49 -8.56 12.89
CA ARG A 113 10.50 -8.20 13.90
C ARG A 113 9.85 -7.75 15.21
N ASN A 114 8.70 -7.07 15.15
CA ASN A 114 7.95 -6.65 16.33
C ASN A 114 7.36 -7.82 17.12
N ALA A 115 7.00 -8.93 16.47
CA ALA A 115 6.54 -10.14 17.16
C ALA A 115 7.72 -10.99 17.69
N TYR A 116 8.80 -11.14 16.92
CA TYR A 116 9.92 -12.00 17.30
C TYR A 116 10.74 -11.44 18.48
N HIS A 117 11.01 -10.14 18.52
CA HIS A 117 11.84 -9.55 19.57
C HIS A 117 11.27 -9.66 20.98
N THR A 118 10.00 -10.03 21.06
CA THR A 118 9.18 -9.66 22.18
C THR A 118 8.65 -10.96 22.80
N LYS A 119 8.18 -11.90 21.96
CA LYS A 119 8.01 -13.32 22.34
C LYS A 119 9.29 -14.00 22.87
N TYR A 120 10.46 -13.74 22.30
CA TYR A 120 11.71 -14.39 22.74
C TYR A 120 12.37 -13.72 23.96
N LYS A 121 12.20 -12.40 24.15
CA LYS A 121 12.71 -11.72 25.35
C LYS A 121 11.91 -12.03 26.60
N ASN A 122 10.59 -12.21 26.48
CA ASN A 122 9.77 -12.70 27.60
C ASN A 122 10.21 -14.09 28.11
N LEU A 123 10.99 -14.84 27.31
CA LEU A 123 11.53 -16.16 27.69
C LEU A 123 12.97 -16.13 28.23
N LEU A 124 13.72 -15.05 27.97
CA LEU A 124 15.14 -14.92 28.33
C LEU A 124 15.26 -13.83 29.40
N ASN A 125 15.34 -14.25 30.66
CA ASN A 125 15.53 -13.43 31.88
C ASN A 125 16.90 -12.71 31.90
N ASP A 126 17.18 -11.84 30.93
CA ASP A 126 18.42 -11.04 30.84
C ASP A 126 18.14 -9.57 31.24
N PRO A 127 19.09 -8.86 31.89
CA PRO A 127 18.82 -7.57 32.54
C PRO A 127 18.42 -6.47 31.53
N PRO A 128 17.63 -5.46 31.96
CA PRO A 128 16.75 -4.72 31.05
C PRO A 128 17.52 -3.65 30.27
N SER A 129 18.02 -4.00 29.08
CA SER A 129 18.05 -3.05 27.99
C SER A 129 16.76 -3.22 27.20
N CYS A 130 15.71 -2.44 27.52
CA CYS A 130 14.47 -2.48 26.74
C CYS A 130 14.80 -2.03 25.31
N ALA A 131 15.02 -3.00 24.42
CA ALA A 131 15.45 -2.76 23.05
C ALA A 131 14.24 -2.27 22.26
N THR A 132 14.25 -1.00 21.88
CA THR A 132 13.27 -0.45 20.96
C THR A 132 13.69 -0.84 19.54
N LEU A 133 12.72 -1.23 18.71
CA LEU A 133 12.94 -1.46 17.28
C LEU A 133 13.66 -0.22 16.67
N ARG A 134 14.67 -0.41 15.81
CA ARG A 134 15.45 0.70 15.24
C ARG A 134 14.60 1.55 14.27
N LYS A 135 14.52 2.86 14.52
CA LYS A 135 13.81 3.86 13.69
C LYS A 135 14.03 3.61 12.19
N GLY A 136 12.94 3.42 11.43
CA GLY A 136 13.02 3.44 9.97
C GLY A 136 12.15 2.44 9.21
N VAL A 137 11.87 1.22 9.72
CA VAL A 137 11.19 0.20 8.90
C VAL A 137 9.69 0.48 8.72
N PHE A 138 8.94 0.77 9.79
CA PHE A 138 7.52 1.13 9.62
C PHE A 138 7.36 2.54 9.03
N GLY A 139 8.29 3.47 9.29
CA GLY A 139 8.32 4.80 8.68
C GLY A 139 8.58 4.75 7.17
N ALA A 140 9.51 3.91 6.72
CA ALA A 140 9.69 3.63 5.30
C ALA A 140 8.43 2.99 4.70
N GLY A 141 7.84 2.01 5.40
CA GLY A 141 6.55 1.41 5.01
C GLY A 141 5.47 2.47 4.80
N ALA A 142 5.25 3.36 5.78
CA ALA A 142 4.28 4.44 5.70
C ALA A 142 4.56 5.41 4.53
N ALA A 143 5.83 5.74 4.27
CA ALA A 143 6.20 6.58 3.14
C ALA A 143 5.85 5.91 1.80
N PHE A 144 6.16 4.61 1.64
CA PHE A 144 5.81 3.87 0.43
C PHE A 144 4.31 3.60 0.31
N VAL A 145 3.57 3.46 1.41
CA VAL A 145 2.08 3.43 1.40
C VAL A 145 1.55 4.72 0.77
N PHE A 146 2.03 5.87 1.24
CA PHE A 146 1.61 7.18 0.74
C PHE A 146 1.97 7.39 -0.74
N LEU A 147 3.20 7.03 -1.13
CA LEU A 147 3.63 7.10 -2.53
C LEU A 147 2.80 6.16 -3.42
N THR A 148 2.50 4.95 -2.94
CA THR A 148 1.65 3.99 -3.66
C THR A 148 0.26 4.58 -3.88
N ALA A 149 -0.34 5.21 -2.86
CA ALA A 149 -1.65 5.86 -2.95
C ALA A 149 -1.70 6.98 -4.01
N ILE A 150 -0.64 7.81 -4.08
CA ILE A 150 -0.56 8.88 -5.10
C ILE A 150 -0.45 8.27 -6.50
N VAL A 151 0.50 7.35 -6.69
CA VAL A 151 0.78 6.78 -8.01
C VAL A 151 -0.40 5.94 -8.50
N SER A 152 -1.10 5.22 -7.61
CA SER A 152 -2.25 4.39 -7.93
C SER A 152 -3.43 5.22 -8.46
N GLN A 153 -3.68 6.39 -7.86
CA GLN A 153 -4.69 7.33 -8.33
C GLN A 153 -4.32 7.96 -9.68
N LEU A 154 -3.08 8.45 -9.81
CA LEU A 154 -2.58 9.02 -11.07
C LEU A 154 -2.65 7.99 -12.20
N TYR A 155 -2.31 6.73 -11.91
CA TYR A 155 -2.45 5.61 -12.81
C TYR A 155 -3.91 5.44 -13.25
N TYR A 156 -4.87 5.37 -12.32
CA TYR A 156 -6.27 5.15 -12.65
C TYR A 156 -6.89 6.30 -13.46
N VAL A 157 -6.53 7.55 -13.15
CA VAL A 157 -6.94 8.73 -13.94
C VAL A 157 -6.36 8.68 -15.34
N SER A 158 -5.08 8.32 -15.48
CA SER A 158 -4.43 8.18 -16.79
C SER A 158 -5.04 7.05 -17.62
N TYR A 159 -5.30 5.91 -16.98
CA TYR A 159 -5.96 4.75 -17.60
C TYR A 159 -7.37 5.08 -18.10
N SER A 160 -8.20 5.71 -17.26
CA SER A 160 -9.57 6.06 -17.62
C SER A 160 -9.66 7.08 -18.76
N LYS A 161 -8.75 8.06 -18.83
CA LYS A 161 -8.62 8.96 -19.97
C LYS A 161 -8.24 8.23 -21.25
N ALA A 162 -7.31 7.27 -21.17
CA ALA A 162 -6.91 6.47 -22.32
C ALA A 162 -8.03 5.54 -22.82
N ASP A 163 -8.84 4.98 -21.91
CA ASP A 163 -10.00 4.15 -22.25
C ASP A 163 -11.09 4.97 -22.96
N GLU A 164 -11.41 6.17 -22.49
CA GLU A 164 -12.35 7.09 -23.16
C GLU A 164 -11.90 7.49 -24.56
N ALA A 165 -10.63 7.84 -24.72
CA ALA A 165 -10.06 8.19 -26.02
C ALA A 165 -10.14 7.01 -27.01
N THR A 166 -10.09 5.77 -26.52
CA THR A 166 -10.25 4.57 -27.33
C THR A 166 -11.71 4.36 -27.76
N VAL A 167 -12.69 4.62 -26.88
CA VAL A 167 -14.13 4.53 -27.20
C VAL A 167 -14.55 5.54 -28.26
N ASN A 168 -14.08 6.79 -28.17
CA ASN A 168 -14.43 7.82 -29.15
C ASN A 168 -13.88 7.51 -30.54
N TYR A 169 -12.65 6.99 -30.64
CA TYR A 169 -12.10 6.63 -31.94
C TYR A 169 -12.80 5.44 -32.60
N GLY A 170 -13.27 4.46 -31.82
CA GLY A 170 -14.08 3.37 -32.36
C GLY A 170 -15.42 3.82 -32.94
N LYS A 171 -15.95 4.98 -32.50
CA LYS A 171 -17.12 5.62 -33.12
C LYS A 171 -16.78 6.36 -34.41
N ASP A 172 -15.59 6.95 -34.50
CA ASP A 172 -15.16 7.72 -35.68
C ASP A 172 -14.63 6.85 -36.83
N THR A 173 -14.37 5.56 -36.60
CA THR A 173 -14.05 4.59 -37.67
C THR A 173 -15.28 4.13 -38.46
N GLY A 174 -16.32 4.97 -38.57
CA GLY A 174 -17.33 4.88 -39.61
C GLY A 174 -16.67 5.00 -40.99
N LEU A 175 -16.06 3.89 -41.44
CA LEU A 175 -15.56 3.68 -42.78
C LEU A 175 -16.71 3.94 -43.75
N ARG A 176 -16.81 5.17 -44.27
CA ARG A 176 -17.47 5.42 -45.54
C ARG A 176 -16.58 4.77 -46.60
N MET A 177 -16.76 3.47 -46.82
CA MET A 177 -16.43 2.89 -48.12
C MET A 177 -17.35 3.59 -49.13
N GLY A 178 -16.82 4.63 -49.77
CA GLY A 178 -17.42 5.17 -50.98
C GLY A 178 -17.33 4.12 -52.07
N ASN A 179 -18.36 3.29 -52.19
CA ASN A 179 -18.54 2.43 -53.33
C ASN A 179 -19.14 3.24 -54.47
N ARG A 180 -18.29 3.42 -55.50
CA ARG A 180 -18.59 3.69 -56.91
C ARG A 180 -19.17 5.06 -57.28
#